data_AF-A0AAW1NW50-F1
#
_entry.id   AF-A0AAW1NW50-F1
#
_cell.length_a   1.000
_cell.length_b   1.000
_cell.length_c   1.000
_cell.angle_alpha   90.00
_cell.angle_beta   90.00
_cell.angle_gamma   90.00
#
_symmetry.space_group_name_H-M   'P 1'
#
loop_
_entity.id
_entity.type
_entity.pdbx_description
1 polymer ?
#
loop_
_entity_poly.entity_id
_entity_poly.type
_entity_poly.pdbx_seq_one_letter_code
_entity_poly.pdbx_strand_id
1 'polypeptide(L)'
;MRRCISDGGYRVAQQGLASGVVPWLRSSLSSIYLVPSLLEGCSIQLRSYADDTSTASERAEDQLPHSQQQRSVRAQAKKEYHDKLKTERQTPGPGTALPAAATPELLELQPAAAEEPTEEPPQPFGRSTSADDVNKLVELNPSTLGEAFPAAEDSKGTWAELAAELQDVLPKGGCKGLQEELQATSTNHVLYRQTIHNLISMAKAAEGPGIQPNSDDAVRQQTNGTASSSARSGAEAAGPVARAQPRQVFLRGPLCAGKSTALAVLVAWAREHDWVALYLPNAAQLTSGGFFPQHSSGSWDTPESAKLALHGLELPGGSEATQIALDVIGALTQQDEVPVLVAIDNYEALYLPSGYGEWMHQHYRRVVQPHELRLAAALQVLAHQPPVRGFVACADGNTCKHRTSVKIPRHRDSRIFEVSRLNQEEWDVMISHYSDQNVLAGEWHDGQRSMAYRMTGGNLREVRKFDSAIFGYEGLHSLEGSQADSDAQESWEPEAVSTGS
;
A
#
# COMPACT_ATOMS: atom_id res chain seq x y z
N MET A 1 50.21 39.95 6.22
CA MET A 1 50.38 38.88 7.24
C MET A 1 48.99 38.42 7.65
N ARG A 2 48.62 37.15 7.87
CA ARG A 2 49.02 35.79 7.38
C ARG A 2 47.67 35.04 7.27
N ARG A 3 47.25 34.49 6.12
CA ARG A 3 47.48 33.13 5.56
C ARG A 3 46.79 31.99 6.35
N CYS A 4 46.25 31.01 5.60
CA CYS A 4 45.52 29.77 5.98
C CYS A 4 43.97 29.93 6.10
N ILE A 5 43.07 29.12 5.50
CA ILE A 5 42.96 27.65 5.23
C ILE A 5 42.39 26.91 6.47
N SER A 6 41.38 26.02 6.42
CA SER A 6 40.67 25.30 5.33
C SER A 6 39.19 24.97 5.64
N ASP A 7 38.45 24.60 4.59
CA ASP A 7 37.39 23.58 4.47
C ASP A 7 36.90 22.83 5.73
N GLY A 8 35.57 22.80 5.90
CA GLY A 8 34.86 21.90 6.83
C GLY A 8 33.88 20.99 6.09
N GLY A 9 34.37 19.86 5.55
CA GLY A 9 33.56 18.92 4.78
C GLY A 9 32.81 17.89 5.65
N TYR A 10 31.50 17.78 5.47
CA TYR A 10 30.69 16.74 6.11
C TYR A 10 31.08 15.33 5.60
N ARG A 11 31.70 14.52 6.46
CA ARG A 11 31.83 13.07 6.27
C ARG A 11 30.76 12.35 7.10
N VAL A 12 29.67 11.94 6.47
CA VAL A 12 28.71 11.00 7.07
C VAL A 12 29.37 9.62 7.14
N ALA A 13 29.39 9.02 8.33
CA ALA A 13 30.04 7.72 8.55
C ALA A 13 29.10 6.56 8.15
N GLN A 14 29.26 6.02 6.94
CA GLN A 14 28.53 4.84 6.47
C GLN A 14 28.99 3.49 7.09
N GLN A 15 29.85 3.52 8.11
CA GLN A 15 30.30 2.32 8.84
C GLN A 15 29.80 2.39 10.29
N GLY A 16 28.63 1.77 10.53
CA GLY A 16 28.00 1.67 11.86
C GLY A 16 26.54 1.24 11.84
N LEU A 17 25.78 1.61 10.78
CA LEU A 17 24.34 1.34 10.69
C LEU A 17 23.98 -0.16 10.65
N ALA A 18 24.88 -1.03 10.19
CA ALA A 18 24.62 -2.46 9.99
C ALA A 18 24.50 -3.29 11.29
N SER A 19 24.92 -2.77 12.46
CA SER A 19 24.84 -3.51 13.74
C SER A 19 24.23 -2.72 14.90
N GLY A 20 24.05 -1.40 14.77
CA GLY A 20 23.41 -0.57 15.78
C GLY A 20 21.91 -0.34 15.57
N VAL A 21 21.40 -0.46 14.34
CA VAL A 21 20.04 -0.05 14.01
C VAL A 21 19.00 -1.11 14.38
N VAL A 22 19.27 -2.40 14.19
CA VAL A 22 18.28 -3.46 14.48
C VAL A 22 17.95 -3.58 15.98
N PRO A 23 18.89 -3.49 16.94
CA PRO A 23 18.56 -3.46 18.36
C PRO A 23 17.66 -2.28 18.76
N TRP A 24 17.91 -1.09 18.19
CA TRP A 24 17.10 0.11 18.47
C TRP A 24 15.72 0.07 17.81
N LEU A 25 15.61 -0.50 16.59
CA LEU A 25 14.32 -0.80 15.97
C LEU A 25 13.53 -1.81 16.81
N ARG A 26 14.17 -2.86 17.33
CA ARG A 26 13.50 -3.85 18.20
C ARG A 26 12.97 -3.23 19.49
N SER A 27 13.69 -2.30 20.12
CA SER A 27 13.19 -1.62 21.33
C SER A 27 12.11 -0.58 21.04
N SER A 28 12.09 0.02 19.83
CA SER A 28 11.20 1.15 19.51
C SER A 28 9.93 0.75 18.74
N LEU A 29 9.94 -0.40 18.03
CA LEU A 29 8.81 -0.87 17.21
C LEU A 29 7.99 -2.01 17.84
N SER A 30 8.37 -2.51 19.02
CA SER A 30 7.65 -3.61 19.70
C SER A 30 6.71 -3.15 20.82
N SER A 31 6.86 -1.93 21.35
CA SER A 31 5.94 -1.34 22.35
C SER A 31 6.12 0.17 22.49
N ILE A 32 5.17 0.96 21.98
CA ILE A 32 4.92 2.33 22.45
C ILE A 32 3.54 2.34 23.12
N TYR A 33 3.46 1.73 24.31
CA TYR A 33 2.35 1.89 25.26
C TYR A 33 2.85 1.78 26.70
N LEU A 34 3.31 2.89 27.27
CA LEU A 34 3.56 3.05 28.70
C LEU A 34 3.04 4.41 29.19
N VAL A 35 1.85 4.38 29.78
CA VAL A 35 1.24 5.52 30.51
C VAL A 35 2.08 5.79 31.78
N PRO A 36 2.30 7.07 32.18
CA PRO A 36 3.61 7.44 32.70
C PRO A 36 3.73 7.47 34.24
N SER A 37 4.98 7.36 34.71
CA SER A 37 5.39 8.00 35.97
C SER A 37 6.88 8.37 35.94
N LEU A 38 7.22 9.49 36.60
CA LEU A 38 8.57 9.98 36.89
C LEU A 38 9.47 10.35 35.68
N LEU A 39 9.51 11.64 35.35
CA LEU A 39 10.67 12.49 35.69
C LEU A 39 10.35 13.99 35.58
N GLU A 40 10.95 14.79 36.45
CA GLU A 40 10.80 16.25 36.45
C GLU A 40 11.89 16.94 35.62
N GLY A 41 11.57 18.12 35.09
CA GLY A 41 12.53 19.24 35.05
C GLY A 41 13.49 19.35 33.87
N CYS A 42 13.02 19.92 32.76
CA CYS A 42 13.84 20.85 31.95
C CYS A 42 12.96 21.82 31.13
N SER A 43 12.92 23.09 31.54
CA SER A 43 12.22 24.15 30.81
C SER A 43 13.18 24.87 29.86
N ILE A 44 12.87 24.91 28.56
CA ILE A 44 13.57 25.76 27.59
C ILE A 44 12.57 26.74 26.97
N GLN A 45 12.86 28.04 27.08
CA GLN A 45 12.01 29.10 26.53
C GLN A 45 12.21 29.22 25.02
N LEU A 46 11.13 29.06 24.25
CA LEU A 46 11.10 29.48 22.84
C LEU A 46 10.81 30.99 22.76
N ARG A 47 11.66 31.73 22.04
CA ARG A 47 11.37 33.11 21.66
C ARG A 47 10.48 33.13 20.42
N SER A 48 9.38 33.86 20.49
CA SER A 48 8.59 34.19 19.31
C SER A 48 9.36 35.11 18.37
N TYR A 49 9.44 34.73 17.09
CA TYR A 49 9.59 35.70 16.01
C TYR A 49 8.20 36.03 15.48
N ALA A 50 7.85 37.31 15.50
CA ALA A 50 6.78 37.88 14.72
C ALA A 50 7.43 38.75 13.64
N ASP A 51 6.90 38.73 12.42
CA ASP A 51 7.23 39.69 11.37
C ASP A 51 5.98 39.92 10.51
N ASP A 52 5.83 41.14 10.01
CA ASP A 52 4.58 41.66 9.45
C ASP A 52 4.30 41.23 8.00
N THR A 53 3.02 41.17 7.64
CA THR A 53 2.60 41.23 6.21
C THR A 53 1.45 42.22 6.04
N SER A 54 1.68 43.29 5.28
CA SER A 54 0.68 44.34 5.00
C SER A 54 0.42 44.55 3.50
N THR A 55 -0.83 44.28 3.10
CA THR A 55 -1.60 44.98 2.06
C THR A 55 -0.93 45.47 0.76
N ALA A 56 -1.20 44.76 -0.35
CA ALA A 56 -1.49 45.34 -1.68
C ALA A 56 -2.30 44.27 -2.47
N SER A 57 -3.51 44.50 -3.02
CA SER A 57 -4.10 45.60 -3.81
C SER A 57 -4.08 45.32 -5.32
N GLU A 58 -5.26 45.41 -5.92
CA GLU A 58 -5.70 45.05 -7.26
C GLU A 58 -4.90 45.67 -8.44
N ARG A 59 -4.88 44.97 -9.59
CA ARG A 59 -5.37 45.48 -10.91
C ARG A 59 -5.43 44.39 -11.99
N ALA A 60 -6.03 44.73 -13.14
CA ALA A 60 -6.58 43.78 -14.11
C ALA A 60 -5.97 43.86 -15.52
N GLU A 61 -6.27 42.81 -16.32
CA GLU A 61 -6.39 42.72 -17.79
C GLU A 61 -5.42 43.49 -18.75
N ASP A 62 -4.73 42.73 -19.61
CA ASP A 62 -4.88 42.83 -21.08
C ASP A 62 -4.33 41.56 -21.80
N GLN A 63 -4.48 41.40 -23.13
CA GLN A 63 -4.22 40.13 -23.86
C GLN A 63 -3.36 40.20 -25.16
N LEU A 64 -2.76 39.02 -25.51
CA LEU A 64 -2.23 38.57 -26.83
C LEU A 64 -0.92 39.24 -27.37
N PRO A 65 -0.19 38.65 -28.36
CA PRO A 65 0.14 37.22 -28.54
C PRO A 65 1.64 36.94 -28.92
N HIS A 66 2.36 36.08 -28.19
CA HIS A 66 3.80 35.76 -28.45
C HIS A 66 4.14 34.26 -28.53
N SER A 67 3.42 33.48 -29.35
CA SER A 67 3.46 32.00 -29.31
C SER A 67 4.66 31.30 -29.99
N GLN A 68 5.37 31.94 -30.93
CA GLN A 68 6.50 31.31 -31.65
C GLN A 68 7.86 31.56 -30.98
N GLN A 69 8.16 32.80 -30.60
CA GLN A 69 9.49 33.19 -30.08
C GLN A 69 9.83 32.51 -28.74
N GLN A 70 8.83 32.11 -27.96
CA GLN A 70 9.02 31.33 -26.73
C GLN A 70 9.45 29.87 -26.98
N ARG A 71 9.29 29.32 -28.18
CA ARG A 71 9.63 27.92 -28.49
C ARG A 71 11.12 27.70 -28.71
N SER A 72 11.83 28.65 -29.34
CA SER A 72 13.28 28.55 -29.57
C SER A 72 14.08 28.64 -28.27
N VAL A 73 13.77 29.62 -27.41
CA VAL A 73 14.43 29.82 -26.11
C VAL A 73 14.35 28.56 -25.23
N ARG A 74 13.18 27.90 -25.18
CA ARG A 74 12.98 26.65 -24.42
C ARG A 74 13.80 25.46 -24.94
N ALA A 75 14.17 25.44 -26.22
CA ALA A 75 15.02 24.38 -26.78
C ALA A 75 16.50 24.56 -26.40
N GLN A 76 16.97 25.81 -26.30
CA GLN A 76 18.37 26.13 -26.08
C GLN A 76 18.82 25.87 -24.64
N ALA A 77 18.05 26.33 -23.65
CA ALA A 77 18.35 26.11 -22.22
C ALA A 77 18.39 24.61 -21.84
N LYS A 78 17.61 23.75 -22.51
CA LYS A 78 17.61 22.31 -22.26
C LYS A 78 18.92 21.61 -22.69
N LYS A 79 19.72 22.24 -23.56
CA LYS A 79 21.00 21.68 -24.01
C LYS A 79 22.10 21.87 -22.95
N GLU A 80 22.28 23.09 -22.45
CA GLU A 80 23.33 23.43 -21.49
C GLU A 80 23.24 22.64 -20.17
N TYR A 81 22.02 22.32 -19.74
CA TYR A 81 21.78 21.50 -18.53
C TYR A 81 22.38 20.10 -18.64
N HIS A 82 22.28 19.45 -19.81
CA HIS A 82 22.76 18.08 -20.00
C HIS A 82 24.28 17.95 -20.13
N ASP A 83 25.00 19.03 -20.45
CA ASP A 83 26.46 19.00 -20.56
C ASP A 83 27.15 19.23 -19.21
N LYS A 84 26.51 19.93 -18.25
CA LYS A 84 27.03 20.07 -16.87
C LYS A 84 26.99 18.75 -16.07
N LEU A 85 26.02 17.87 -16.33
CA LEU A 85 25.82 16.62 -15.60
C LEU A 85 26.88 15.51 -15.89
N LYS A 86 27.88 15.78 -16.73
CA LYS A 86 28.88 14.78 -17.16
C LYS A 86 30.24 14.89 -16.44
N THR A 87 30.48 15.95 -15.68
CA THR A 87 31.85 16.38 -15.34
C THR A 87 32.38 15.86 -14.00
N GLU A 88 31.52 15.37 -13.09
CA GLU A 88 31.92 15.05 -11.70
C GLU A 88 31.50 13.63 -11.26
N ARG A 89 32.48 12.72 -11.08
CA ARG A 89 32.47 11.58 -10.13
C ARG A 89 33.75 10.72 -10.18
N GLN A 90 34.78 11.14 -9.43
CA GLN A 90 35.99 10.41 -9.00
C GLN A 90 36.54 11.09 -7.71
N THR A 91 37.27 10.48 -6.78
CA THR A 91 37.76 9.09 -6.59
C THR A 91 37.81 8.79 -5.06
N PRO A 92 37.92 7.52 -4.59
CA PRO A 92 37.68 7.16 -3.18
C PRO A 92 38.94 7.14 -2.28
N GLY A 93 38.74 7.06 -0.96
CA GLY A 93 39.79 6.89 0.06
C GLY A 93 39.27 6.33 1.42
N PRO A 94 40.14 5.82 2.32
CA PRO A 94 39.78 4.76 3.29
C PRO A 94 39.55 5.18 4.77
N GLY A 95 39.26 4.20 5.65
CA GLY A 95 39.11 4.32 7.13
C GLY A 95 39.41 3.00 7.87
N THR A 96 39.23 2.93 9.21
CA THR A 96 39.53 1.70 10.02
C THR A 96 38.89 1.62 11.43
N ALA A 97 38.53 0.39 11.85
CA ALA A 97 38.55 -0.22 13.21
C ALA A 97 37.50 0.11 14.33
N LEU A 98 37.24 -0.90 15.17
CA LEU A 98 36.33 -1.01 16.34
C LEU A 98 37.10 -1.48 17.60
N PRO A 99 36.60 -1.33 18.85
CA PRO A 99 35.89 -2.42 19.59
C PRO A 99 34.86 -1.91 20.66
N ALA A 100 34.24 -2.69 21.57
CA ALA A 100 33.50 -3.98 21.50
C ALA A 100 32.75 -4.31 22.84
N ALA A 101 31.63 -5.05 22.75
CA ALA A 101 30.97 -5.96 23.73
C ALA A 101 30.46 -5.51 25.13
N ALA A 102 29.20 -5.88 25.47
CA ALA A 102 28.76 -6.53 26.73
C ALA A 102 27.26 -6.98 26.72
N THR A 103 26.92 -8.07 27.42
CA THR A 103 25.58 -8.67 27.71
C THR A 103 25.35 -8.73 29.25
N PRO A 104 24.28 -9.31 29.87
CA PRO A 104 23.17 -10.21 29.43
C PRO A 104 21.75 -9.63 29.81
N GLU A 105 20.62 -10.30 30.10
CA GLU A 105 20.21 -11.72 30.34
C GLU A 105 18.69 -11.95 30.07
N LEU A 106 18.00 -12.90 30.74
CA LEU A 106 16.56 -13.22 30.61
C LEU A 106 15.82 -13.33 31.97
N LEU A 107 14.48 -13.20 31.95
CA LEU A 107 13.57 -13.99 32.82
C LEU A 107 12.11 -13.98 32.32
N GLU A 108 11.46 -15.14 32.26
CA GLU A 108 10.05 -15.34 31.87
C GLU A 108 9.15 -15.72 33.07
N LEU A 109 7.85 -15.38 33.02
CA LEU A 109 6.80 -15.99 33.84
C LEU A 109 5.46 -16.10 33.09
N GLN A 110 4.82 -17.26 33.19
CA GLN A 110 3.37 -17.50 32.94
C GLN A 110 2.77 -18.09 34.24
N PRO A 111 1.43 -18.13 34.45
CA PRO A 111 0.67 -19.30 33.96
C PRO A 111 -0.85 -19.15 33.74
N ALA A 112 -1.43 -20.22 33.18
CA ALA A 112 -2.79 -20.75 33.41
C ALA A 112 -4.03 -20.02 32.88
N ALA A 113 -4.92 -20.81 32.29
CA ALA A 113 -6.26 -20.45 31.82
C ALA A 113 -7.33 -21.33 32.47
N ALA A 114 -8.61 -20.95 32.32
CA ALA A 114 -9.78 -21.75 32.64
C ALA A 114 -10.77 -21.67 31.45
N GLU A 115 -11.50 -22.74 31.18
CA GLU A 115 -12.39 -22.87 30.01
C GLU A 115 -13.87 -22.86 30.43
N GLU A 116 -14.70 -22.15 29.66
CA GLU A 116 -16.17 -22.14 29.75
C GLU A 116 -16.77 -22.18 28.32
N PRO A 117 -18.09 -22.38 28.14
CA PRO A 117 -18.61 -23.18 27.02
C PRO A 117 -18.64 -22.50 25.64
N THR A 118 -18.59 -23.35 24.61
CA THR A 118 -18.27 -22.98 23.23
C THR A 118 -19.50 -22.80 22.33
N GLU A 119 -19.98 -21.56 22.19
CA GLU A 119 -20.16 -21.03 20.83
C GLU A 119 -18.77 -20.56 20.39
N GLU A 120 -18.27 -20.96 19.21
CA GLU A 120 -16.96 -20.45 18.78
C GLU A 120 -17.08 -18.96 18.43
N PRO A 121 -16.41 -18.05 19.17
CA PRO A 121 -16.35 -16.65 18.75
C PRO A 121 -15.59 -16.56 17.42
N PRO A 122 -15.81 -15.51 16.61
CA PRO A 122 -15.02 -15.26 15.41
C PRO A 122 -13.53 -15.31 15.78
N GLN A 123 -12.82 -16.33 15.30
CA GLN A 123 -11.49 -16.61 15.85
C GLN A 123 -10.54 -15.45 15.50
N PRO A 124 -9.74 -14.96 16.46
CA PRO A 124 -8.90 -13.79 16.23
C PRO A 124 -7.83 -14.09 15.19
N PHE A 125 -7.57 -13.10 14.33
CA PHE A 125 -6.40 -13.12 13.45
C PHE A 125 -5.13 -13.35 14.31
N GLY A 126 -4.35 -14.37 13.97
CA GLY A 126 -3.20 -14.84 14.74
C GLY A 126 -3.21 -16.35 15.07
N ARG A 127 -4.37 -17.00 15.17
CA ARG A 127 -4.43 -18.48 15.06
C ARG A 127 -4.03 -18.90 13.64
N SER A 128 -3.57 -20.14 13.46
CA SER A 128 -2.92 -20.59 12.21
C SER A 128 -3.89 -20.68 11.03
N THR A 129 -4.13 -19.54 10.37
CA THR A 129 -5.06 -19.35 9.25
C THR A 129 -4.89 -20.44 8.20
N SER A 130 -5.84 -21.36 8.15
CA SER A 130 -5.78 -22.59 7.38
C SER A 130 -6.31 -22.41 5.95
N ALA A 131 -6.41 -23.51 5.20
CA ALA A 131 -7.22 -23.55 3.97
C ALA A 131 -8.72 -23.63 4.29
N ASP A 132 -9.08 -24.23 5.43
CA ASP A 132 -10.46 -24.45 5.87
C ASP A 132 -11.12 -23.16 6.41
N ASP A 133 -10.35 -22.08 6.56
CA ASP A 133 -10.83 -20.74 6.93
C ASP A 133 -11.16 -19.87 5.72
N VAL A 134 -10.87 -20.33 4.50
CA VAL A 134 -11.25 -19.63 3.27
C VAL A 134 -12.78 -19.50 3.21
N ASN A 135 -13.24 -18.31 2.80
CA ASN A 135 -14.63 -17.87 2.78
C ASN A 135 -15.28 -17.68 4.17
N LYS A 136 -14.55 -17.74 5.30
CA LYS A 136 -15.07 -17.31 6.61
C LYS A 136 -14.88 -15.82 6.85
N LEU A 137 -15.70 -15.24 7.72
CA LEU A 137 -15.37 -13.97 8.39
C LEU A 137 -14.31 -14.23 9.47
N VAL A 138 -13.35 -13.32 9.60
CA VAL A 138 -12.33 -13.36 10.66
C VAL A 138 -12.19 -11.97 11.25
N GLU A 139 -12.09 -11.86 12.57
CA GLU A 139 -11.92 -10.57 13.25
C GLU A 139 -10.47 -10.10 13.14
N LEU A 140 -10.25 -8.92 12.55
CA LEU A 140 -8.95 -8.26 12.54
C LEU A 140 -8.71 -7.56 13.88
N ASN A 141 -7.57 -7.87 14.51
CA ASN A 141 -7.14 -7.22 15.73
C ASN A 141 -6.84 -5.72 15.47
N PRO A 142 -7.54 -4.76 16.12
CA PRO A 142 -7.31 -3.35 15.87
C PRO A 142 -5.88 -2.88 16.18
N SER A 143 -5.20 -3.50 17.15
CA SER A 143 -3.85 -3.08 17.55
C SER A 143 -2.78 -3.42 16.51
N THR A 144 -2.95 -4.50 15.74
CA THR A 144 -2.01 -4.88 14.67
C THR A 144 -2.17 -3.99 13.43
N LEU A 145 -3.29 -3.26 13.35
CA LEU A 145 -3.67 -2.39 12.24
C LEU A 145 -4.01 -0.94 12.67
N GLY A 146 -3.33 -0.39 13.69
CA GLY A 146 -3.56 0.99 14.16
C GLY A 146 -3.44 2.11 13.11
N GLU A 147 -2.88 1.85 11.92
CA GLU A 147 -2.86 2.79 10.78
C GLU A 147 -4.11 2.69 9.89
N ALA A 148 -4.77 1.53 9.87
CA ALA A 148 -6.02 1.31 9.14
C ALA A 148 -7.25 1.49 10.05
N PHE A 149 -7.10 1.16 11.33
CA PHE A 149 -8.01 1.39 12.45
C PHE A 149 -7.36 2.38 13.45
N PRO A 150 -7.30 3.68 13.12
CA PRO A 150 -6.73 4.70 14.01
C PRO A 150 -7.34 4.67 15.41
N ALA A 151 -6.47 4.61 16.42
CA ALA A 151 -6.83 4.25 17.79
C ALA A 151 -7.70 5.30 18.49
N ALA A 152 -8.72 4.81 19.19
CA ALA A 152 -9.73 5.59 19.91
C ALA A 152 -9.37 5.74 21.40
N GLU A 153 -8.22 6.36 21.70
CA GLU A 153 -7.59 6.19 23.02
C GLU A 153 -8.23 6.98 24.19
N ASP A 154 -8.82 8.15 23.94
CA ASP A 154 -9.29 9.05 25.01
C ASP A 154 -10.83 9.20 25.13
N SER A 155 -11.61 8.75 24.13
CA SER A 155 -13.04 9.08 24.02
C SER A 155 -13.99 7.90 24.31
N LYS A 156 -14.68 7.97 25.45
CA LYS A 156 -15.73 7.01 25.88
C LYS A 156 -17.09 7.22 25.17
N GLY A 157 -17.07 7.50 23.87
CA GLY A 157 -18.28 7.65 23.04
C GLY A 157 -18.65 6.34 22.34
N THR A 158 -19.81 6.30 21.69
CA THR A 158 -20.09 5.21 20.73
C THR A 158 -19.26 5.40 19.46
N TRP A 159 -18.88 4.30 18.79
CA TRP A 159 -18.05 4.35 17.58
C TRP A 159 -18.61 5.25 16.47
N ALA A 160 -19.93 5.45 16.40
CA ALA A 160 -20.56 6.37 15.45
C ALA A 160 -20.32 7.85 15.77
N GLU A 161 -20.32 8.23 17.05
CA GLU A 161 -19.97 9.58 17.51
C GLU A 161 -18.47 9.84 17.30
N LEU A 162 -17.64 8.87 17.69
CA LEU A 162 -16.20 8.89 17.44
C LEU A 162 -15.87 9.02 15.96
N ALA A 163 -16.51 8.24 15.07
CA ALA A 163 -16.22 8.28 13.64
C ALA A 163 -16.58 9.62 12.98
N ALA A 164 -17.41 10.45 13.61
CA ALA A 164 -17.71 11.82 13.19
C ALA A 164 -16.69 12.83 13.75
N GLU A 165 -16.36 12.75 15.05
CA GLU A 165 -15.41 13.65 15.70
C GLU A 165 -13.95 13.40 15.24
N LEU A 166 -13.58 12.13 15.09
CA LEU A 166 -12.29 11.71 14.56
C LEU A 166 -12.13 12.02 13.06
N GLN A 167 -13.20 12.31 12.31
CA GLN A 167 -13.12 12.37 10.83
C GLN A 167 -12.16 13.45 10.30
N ASP A 168 -11.85 14.47 11.10
CA ASP A 168 -10.82 15.48 10.80
C ASP A 168 -9.45 15.17 11.44
N VAL A 169 -9.42 14.35 12.49
CA VAL A 169 -8.22 13.95 13.27
C VAL A 169 -7.53 12.72 12.67
N LEU A 170 -8.26 11.84 11.98
CA LEU A 170 -7.69 10.61 11.42
C LEU A 170 -6.49 10.93 10.51
N PRO A 171 -5.35 10.24 10.65
CA PRO A 171 -4.30 10.30 9.64
C PRO A 171 -4.92 9.88 8.31
N LYS A 172 -4.88 10.77 7.32
CA LYS A 172 -5.76 10.72 6.12
C LYS A 172 -5.36 9.63 5.10
N GLY A 173 -4.66 8.59 5.58
CA GLY A 173 -4.27 7.37 4.89
C GLY A 173 -4.38 6.19 5.85
N GLY A 174 -5.56 5.58 5.89
CA GLY A 174 -5.74 4.18 6.25
C GLY A 174 -6.28 3.40 5.04
N CYS A 175 -6.51 2.10 5.17
CA CYS A 175 -7.09 1.31 4.08
C CYS A 175 -8.54 1.75 3.83
N LYS A 176 -8.78 2.60 2.82
CA LYS A 176 -10.12 3.16 2.55
C LYS A 176 -11.20 2.10 2.34
N GLY A 177 -10.85 0.96 1.72
CA GLY A 177 -11.79 -0.15 1.56
C GLY A 177 -12.22 -0.76 2.91
N LEU A 178 -11.31 -0.85 3.87
CA LEU A 178 -11.57 -1.34 5.22
C LEU A 178 -12.30 -0.30 6.08
N GLN A 179 -11.99 0.98 5.91
CA GLN A 179 -12.70 2.09 6.58
C GLN A 179 -14.16 2.20 6.11
N GLU A 180 -14.43 2.05 4.81
CA GLU A 180 -15.80 1.97 4.29
C GLU A 180 -16.54 0.68 4.71
N GLU A 181 -15.81 -0.35 5.16
CA GLU A 181 -16.37 -1.61 5.66
C GLU A 181 -16.74 -1.50 7.14
N LEU A 182 -15.81 -1.02 7.98
CA LEU A 182 -16.05 -0.73 9.39
C LEU A 182 -17.15 0.33 9.58
N GLN A 183 -17.17 1.39 8.75
CA GLN A 183 -18.23 2.39 8.79
C GLN A 183 -19.61 1.81 8.43
N ALA A 184 -19.66 0.77 7.60
CA ALA A 184 -20.91 0.13 7.22
C ALA A 184 -21.38 -0.87 8.28
N THR A 185 -20.51 -1.79 8.70
CA THR A 185 -20.88 -2.92 9.57
C THR A 185 -20.74 -2.63 11.06
N SER A 186 -20.05 -1.56 11.45
CA SER A 186 -19.59 -1.32 12.84
C SER A 186 -18.74 -2.45 13.44
N THR A 187 -18.14 -3.33 12.62
CA THR A 187 -17.29 -4.45 13.07
C THR A 187 -15.94 -4.50 12.35
N ASN A 188 -14.94 -5.11 13.01
CA ASN A 188 -13.61 -5.36 12.44
C ASN A 188 -13.52 -6.66 11.62
N HIS A 189 -14.67 -7.27 11.29
CA HIS A 189 -14.73 -8.52 10.54
C HIS A 189 -14.38 -8.31 9.07
N VAL A 190 -13.52 -9.19 8.55
CA VAL A 190 -13.15 -9.24 7.13
C VAL A 190 -13.26 -10.67 6.62
N LEU A 191 -13.81 -10.82 5.42
CA LEU A 191 -13.84 -12.10 4.71
C LEU A 191 -12.42 -12.57 4.38
N TYR A 192 -12.03 -13.72 4.90
CA TYR A 192 -10.75 -14.37 4.59
C TYR A 192 -10.82 -15.08 3.24
N ARG A 193 -10.54 -14.32 2.19
CA ARG A 193 -10.63 -14.77 0.79
C ARG A 193 -9.49 -15.71 0.40
N GLN A 194 -9.70 -16.57 -0.60
CA GLN A 194 -8.63 -17.39 -1.20
C GLN A 194 -7.44 -16.52 -1.71
N THR A 195 -7.72 -15.29 -2.16
CA THR A 195 -6.68 -14.29 -2.49
C THR A 195 -5.75 -14.02 -1.31
N ILE A 196 -6.29 -13.83 -0.11
CA ILE A 196 -5.54 -13.51 1.11
C ILE A 196 -4.71 -14.72 1.54
N HIS A 197 -5.33 -15.91 1.59
CA HIS A 197 -4.63 -17.18 1.86
C HIS A 197 -3.45 -17.40 0.91
N ASN A 198 -3.63 -17.13 -0.38
CA ASN A 198 -2.56 -17.25 -1.38
C ASN A 198 -1.43 -16.25 -1.13
N LEU A 199 -1.74 -14.98 -0.81
CA LEU A 199 -0.73 -13.95 -0.53
C LEU A 199 0.06 -14.26 0.76
N ILE A 200 -0.60 -14.70 1.82
CA ILE A 200 0.06 -15.15 3.06
C ILE A 200 0.95 -16.36 2.79
N SER A 201 0.50 -17.33 1.98
CA SER A 201 1.31 -18.48 1.58
C SER A 201 2.54 -18.08 0.76
N MET A 202 2.43 -17.07 -0.10
CA MET A 202 3.54 -16.52 -0.88
C MET A 202 4.53 -15.74 -0.01
N ALA A 203 4.04 -15.02 1.01
CA ALA A 203 4.89 -14.35 2.00
C ALA A 203 5.65 -15.36 2.87
N LYS A 204 4.96 -16.35 3.45
CA LYS A 204 5.59 -17.48 4.20
C LYS A 204 6.67 -18.17 3.36
N ALA A 205 6.41 -18.43 2.07
CA ALA A 205 7.41 -19.00 1.15
C ALA A 205 8.60 -18.08 0.82
N ALA A 206 8.51 -16.78 1.09
CA ALA A 206 9.57 -15.79 0.91
C ALA A 206 10.33 -15.44 2.22
N GLU A 207 9.94 -16.05 3.34
CA GLU A 207 10.59 -15.89 4.65
C GLU A 207 11.83 -16.76 4.84
N GLY A 208 11.87 -17.91 4.13
CA GLY A 208 12.94 -18.90 4.23
C GLY A 208 14.33 -18.32 3.95
N PRO A 209 15.40 -18.98 4.45
CA PRO A 209 16.77 -18.45 4.41
C PRO A 209 17.10 -18.02 2.98
N GLY A 210 17.37 -16.72 2.82
CA GLY A 210 17.33 -16.06 1.52
C GLY A 210 18.23 -16.78 0.53
N ILE A 211 17.62 -17.40 -0.49
CA ILE A 211 18.34 -18.06 -1.59
C ILE A 211 19.22 -16.98 -2.22
N GLN A 212 20.51 -16.96 -1.88
CA GLN A 212 21.41 -15.95 -2.39
C GLN A 212 21.38 -16.02 -3.91
N PRO A 213 21.24 -14.88 -4.61
CA PRO A 213 21.07 -14.89 -6.06
C PRO A 213 22.31 -15.54 -6.68
N ASN A 214 22.14 -16.76 -7.20
CA ASN A 214 23.24 -17.61 -7.67
C ASN A 214 24.22 -16.78 -8.50
N SER A 215 25.50 -16.79 -8.12
CA SER A 215 26.58 -16.02 -8.78
C SER A 215 26.57 -16.17 -10.30
N ASP A 216 26.25 -17.37 -10.76
CA ASP A 216 26.14 -17.79 -12.16
C ASP A 216 25.13 -16.95 -12.96
N ASP A 217 24.11 -16.41 -12.30
CA ASP A 217 23.06 -15.60 -12.92
C ASP A 217 23.53 -14.16 -13.18
N ALA A 218 24.51 -13.67 -12.42
CA ALA A 218 25.27 -12.46 -12.75
C ALA A 218 26.29 -12.72 -13.87
N VAL A 219 26.96 -13.88 -13.87
CA VAL A 219 27.89 -14.29 -14.95
C VAL A 219 27.15 -14.46 -16.28
N ARG A 220 25.92 -14.98 -16.28
CA ARG A 220 25.06 -15.10 -17.47
C ARG A 220 24.67 -13.75 -18.08
N GLN A 221 24.56 -12.69 -17.28
CA GLN A 221 24.30 -11.34 -17.81
C GLN A 221 25.51 -10.75 -18.57
N GLN A 222 26.73 -11.21 -18.30
CA GLN A 222 27.96 -10.74 -18.96
C GLN A 222 28.36 -11.58 -20.19
N THR A 223 27.90 -12.82 -20.29
CA THR A 223 28.43 -13.82 -21.26
C THR A 223 27.61 -14.00 -22.55
N ASN A 224 26.49 -13.31 -22.71
CA ASN A 224 25.66 -13.32 -23.93
C ASN A 224 26.29 -12.59 -25.14
N GLY A 225 27.62 -12.52 -25.22
CA GLY A 225 28.38 -11.71 -26.20
C GLY A 225 29.03 -12.48 -27.37
N THR A 226 29.14 -13.82 -27.30
CA THR A 226 29.84 -14.59 -28.35
C THR A 226 29.20 -15.96 -28.58
N ALA A 227 28.44 -16.12 -29.66
CA ALA A 227 27.89 -17.41 -30.08
C ALA A 227 28.80 -18.09 -31.11
N SER A 228 29.45 -19.21 -30.72
CA SER A 228 30.04 -20.16 -31.66
C SER A 228 29.24 -21.46 -31.65
N SER A 229 28.68 -21.85 -32.79
CA SER A 229 27.86 -23.04 -32.93
C SER A 229 28.69 -24.32 -33.00
N SER A 230 28.61 -25.17 -31.97
CA SER A 230 29.05 -26.57 -32.06
C SER A 230 28.19 -27.48 -31.19
N ALA A 231 27.93 -28.69 -31.68
CA ALA A 231 26.85 -29.55 -31.20
C ALA A 231 27.15 -30.25 -29.86
N ARG A 232 26.10 -30.39 -29.03
CA ARG A 232 26.01 -31.46 -28.01
C ARG A 232 24.61 -32.07 -27.98
N SER A 233 24.46 -33.18 -28.69
CA SER A 233 23.33 -34.11 -28.53
C SER A 233 23.56 -34.97 -27.29
N GLY A 234 22.83 -34.69 -26.21
CA GLY A 234 23.03 -35.36 -24.91
C GLY A 234 22.21 -34.72 -23.79
N ALA A 235 20.92 -34.50 -24.03
CA ALA A 235 20.00 -33.96 -23.04
C ALA A 235 19.50 -35.07 -22.10
N GLU A 236 20.33 -35.45 -21.14
CA GLU A 236 19.94 -36.32 -20.03
C GLU A 236 18.86 -35.64 -19.17
N ALA A 237 17.96 -36.42 -18.56
CA ALA A 237 16.70 -35.95 -18.01
C ALA A 237 16.85 -35.19 -16.67
N ALA A 238 17.36 -33.95 -16.74
CA ALA A 238 17.30 -33.01 -15.63
C ALA A 238 15.83 -32.81 -15.21
N GLY A 239 15.51 -33.21 -13.97
CA GLY A 239 14.17 -33.09 -13.41
C GLY A 239 13.67 -31.64 -13.38
N PRO A 240 12.34 -31.43 -13.23
CA PRO A 240 11.75 -30.09 -13.27
C PRO A 240 12.34 -29.20 -12.17
N VAL A 241 13.23 -28.29 -12.57
CA VAL A 241 13.86 -27.32 -11.67
C VAL A 241 12.75 -26.50 -11.00
N ALA A 242 12.63 -26.66 -9.68
CA ALA A 242 11.61 -25.98 -8.89
C ALA A 242 11.74 -24.47 -9.09
N ARG A 243 10.74 -23.86 -9.74
CA ARG A 243 10.72 -22.41 -9.99
C ARG A 243 10.62 -21.71 -8.65
N ALA A 244 11.58 -20.82 -8.36
CA ALA A 244 11.54 -19.98 -7.17
C ALA A 244 10.18 -19.28 -7.04
N GLN A 245 9.66 -19.24 -5.81
CA GLN A 245 8.43 -18.51 -5.54
C GLN A 245 8.68 -17.00 -5.68
N PRO A 246 7.69 -16.24 -6.19
CA PRO A 246 7.89 -14.83 -6.46
C PRO A 246 7.90 -14.06 -5.15
N ARG A 247 8.92 -13.22 -4.94
CA ARG A 247 9.07 -12.42 -3.71
C ARG A 247 8.47 -11.02 -3.83
N GLN A 248 7.86 -10.72 -4.97
CA GLN A 248 7.20 -9.45 -5.28
C GLN A 248 5.89 -9.72 -6.03
N VAL A 249 4.80 -9.08 -5.61
CA VAL A 249 3.49 -9.19 -6.27
C VAL A 249 2.87 -7.82 -6.52
N PHE A 250 2.22 -7.70 -7.68
CA PHE A 250 1.39 -6.54 -8.04
C PHE A 250 -0.07 -6.98 -8.13
N LEU A 251 -0.87 -6.63 -7.12
CA LEU A 251 -2.29 -6.92 -7.03
C LEU A 251 -3.04 -6.04 -8.03
N ARG A 252 -3.67 -6.66 -9.02
CA ARG A 252 -4.46 -6.00 -10.06
C ARG A 252 -5.88 -6.50 -10.05
N GLY A 253 -6.82 -5.66 -10.47
CA GLY A 253 -8.21 -6.10 -10.60
C GLY A 253 -9.19 -4.94 -10.79
N PRO A 254 -10.48 -5.25 -10.99
CA PRO A 254 -11.52 -4.24 -11.12
C PRO A 254 -11.63 -3.37 -9.86
N LEU A 255 -12.33 -2.24 -10.01
CA LEU A 255 -12.70 -1.41 -8.87
C LEU A 255 -13.50 -2.22 -7.84
N CYS A 256 -13.20 -1.96 -6.57
CA CYS A 256 -13.81 -2.60 -5.39
C CYS A 256 -13.57 -4.11 -5.24
N ALA A 257 -12.58 -4.70 -5.93
CA ALA A 257 -12.23 -6.12 -5.79
C ALA A 257 -11.58 -6.53 -4.45
N GLY A 258 -11.53 -5.66 -3.44
CA GLY A 258 -10.91 -5.95 -2.14
C GLY A 258 -9.38 -6.00 -2.12
N LYS A 259 -8.69 -5.43 -3.11
CA LYS A 259 -7.20 -5.40 -3.20
C LYS A 259 -6.55 -4.70 -2.00
N SER A 260 -7.03 -3.49 -1.68
CA SER A 260 -6.62 -2.72 -0.50
C SER A 260 -6.84 -3.49 0.80
N THR A 261 -8.00 -4.15 0.91
CA THR A 261 -8.37 -5.00 2.04
C THR A 261 -7.40 -6.18 2.19
N ALA A 262 -7.16 -6.93 1.11
CA ALA A 262 -6.23 -8.06 1.10
C ALA A 262 -4.79 -7.63 1.45
N LEU A 263 -4.37 -6.42 1.05
CA LEU A 263 -3.08 -5.86 1.41
C LEU A 263 -3.00 -5.46 2.90
N ALA A 264 -4.06 -4.88 3.46
CA ALA A 264 -4.12 -4.56 4.89
C ALA A 264 -4.15 -5.83 5.76
N VAL A 265 -4.91 -6.86 5.35
CA VAL A 265 -4.95 -8.16 6.04
C VAL A 265 -3.58 -8.85 5.98
N LEU A 266 -2.83 -8.73 4.87
CA LEU A 266 -1.45 -9.22 4.80
C LEU A 266 -0.50 -8.48 5.77
N VAL A 267 -0.74 -7.18 6.03
CA VAL A 267 0.03 -6.38 7.00
C VAL A 267 -0.30 -6.78 8.44
N ALA A 268 -1.57 -7.03 8.77
CA ALA A 268 -1.97 -7.59 10.07
C ALA A 268 -1.26 -8.92 10.34
N TRP A 269 -1.38 -9.86 9.39
CA TRP A 269 -0.77 -11.18 9.48
C TRP A 269 0.74 -11.10 9.72
N ALA A 270 1.43 -10.23 8.98
CA ALA A 270 2.87 -10.05 9.09
C ALA A 270 3.27 -9.53 10.49
N ARG A 271 2.54 -8.53 11.01
CA ARG A 271 2.79 -7.97 12.36
C ARG A 271 2.53 -8.97 13.48
N GLU A 272 1.53 -9.84 13.31
CA GLU A 272 1.22 -10.95 14.23
C GLU A 272 2.26 -12.09 14.20
N HIS A 273 3.18 -12.08 13.24
CA HIS A 273 4.21 -13.12 13.05
C HIS A 273 5.64 -12.55 13.16
N ASP A 274 5.82 -11.44 13.88
CA ASP A 274 7.11 -10.74 14.11
C ASP A 274 7.82 -10.21 12.84
N TRP A 275 7.09 -9.96 11.74
CA TRP A 275 7.65 -9.31 10.56
C TRP A 275 7.70 -7.79 10.72
N VAL A 276 8.74 -7.16 10.19
CA VAL A 276 8.76 -5.70 10.04
C VAL A 276 7.92 -5.30 8.83
N ALA A 277 6.72 -4.79 9.07
CA ALA A 277 5.76 -4.41 8.02
C ALA A 277 5.75 -2.90 7.77
N LEU A 278 6.41 -2.46 6.70
CA LEU A 278 6.33 -1.11 6.15
C LEU A 278 5.08 -1.01 5.27
N TYR A 279 4.05 -0.32 5.76
CA TYR A 279 2.78 -0.16 5.07
C TYR A 279 2.56 1.29 4.61
N LEU A 280 2.16 1.46 3.35
CA LEU A 280 1.74 2.74 2.77
C LEU A 280 0.32 2.60 2.20
N PRO A 281 -0.73 2.94 2.98
CA PRO A 281 -2.13 2.77 2.59
C PRO A 281 -2.61 3.68 1.44
N ASN A 282 -1.83 4.69 1.03
CA ASN A 282 -2.15 5.48 -0.17
C ASN A 282 -0.90 6.19 -0.75
N ALA A 283 -0.28 5.60 -1.76
CA ALA A 283 0.91 6.18 -2.40
C ALA A 283 0.71 7.58 -3.03
N ALA A 284 -0.53 8.04 -3.26
CA ALA A 284 -0.79 9.40 -3.74
C ALA A 284 -0.44 10.49 -2.70
N GLN A 285 -0.31 10.13 -1.41
CA GLN A 285 0.20 11.04 -0.37
C GLN A 285 1.69 11.36 -0.51
N LEU A 286 2.45 10.56 -1.27
CA LEU A 286 3.84 10.89 -1.62
C LEU A 286 3.92 11.84 -2.82
N THR A 287 2.85 11.96 -3.59
CA THR A 287 2.80 12.71 -4.86
C THR A 287 1.79 13.85 -4.85
N SER A 288 1.17 14.18 -3.70
CA SER A 288 0.27 15.33 -3.53
C SER A 288 0.09 15.74 -2.06
N GLY A 289 -0.13 17.03 -1.82
CA GLY A 289 -0.25 17.61 -0.47
C GLY A 289 1.11 17.96 0.16
N GLY A 290 1.11 18.66 1.31
CA GLY A 290 2.35 18.96 2.06
C GLY A 290 3.28 20.00 1.43
N PHE A 291 4.45 20.16 2.05
CA PHE A 291 5.57 20.98 1.61
C PHE A 291 6.56 20.11 0.82
N PHE A 292 7.34 20.71 -0.08
CA PHE A 292 8.28 19.97 -0.92
C PHE A 292 9.53 20.84 -1.21
N PRO A 293 10.52 20.87 -0.31
CA PRO A 293 11.75 21.63 -0.53
C PRO A 293 12.62 20.94 -1.57
N GLN A 294 13.37 21.73 -2.35
CA GLN A 294 14.37 21.18 -3.26
C GLN A 294 15.62 20.76 -2.48
N HIS A 295 16.03 19.51 -2.66
CA HIS A 295 17.26 18.95 -2.12
C HIS A 295 18.49 19.45 -2.89
N SER A 296 19.66 19.43 -2.27
CA SER A 296 20.93 19.84 -2.88
C SER A 296 21.32 19.05 -4.15
N SER A 297 20.73 17.87 -4.37
CA SER A 297 20.87 17.07 -5.59
C SER A 297 19.99 17.54 -6.76
N GLY A 298 19.21 18.61 -6.61
CA GLY A 298 18.21 19.08 -7.59
C GLY A 298 16.90 18.29 -7.58
N SER A 299 16.86 17.15 -6.88
CA SER A 299 15.67 16.38 -6.53
C SER A 299 14.81 17.11 -5.48
N TRP A 300 13.64 16.61 -5.16
CA TRP A 300 12.72 17.20 -4.19
C TRP A 300 12.50 16.26 -3.00
N ASP A 301 12.50 16.82 -1.79
CA ASP A 301 12.09 16.11 -0.58
C ASP A 301 10.60 16.29 -0.32
N THR A 302 9.99 15.41 0.48
CA THR A 302 8.56 15.45 0.82
C THR A 302 8.41 15.09 2.31
N PRO A 303 8.71 16.04 3.23
CA PRO A 303 8.90 15.72 4.64
C PRO A 303 7.61 15.30 5.35
N GLU A 304 6.45 15.87 5.03
CA GLU A 304 5.18 15.39 5.59
C GLU A 304 4.86 13.97 5.11
N SER A 305 5.11 13.68 3.82
CA SER A 305 4.98 12.33 3.26
C SER A 305 5.95 11.33 3.91
N ALA A 306 7.15 11.77 4.34
CA ALA A 306 8.10 10.94 5.08
C ALA A 306 7.61 10.62 6.50
N LYS A 307 6.97 11.57 7.18
CA LYS A 307 6.33 11.33 8.49
C LYS A 307 5.13 10.38 8.39
N LEU A 308 4.38 10.43 7.29
CA LEU A 308 3.31 9.46 7.03
C LEU A 308 3.84 8.07 6.67
N ALA A 309 4.94 7.98 5.93
CA ALA A 309 5.55 6.70 5.52
C ALA A 309 6.34 6.00 6.66
N LEU A 310 6.73 6.73 7.70
CA LEU A 310 7.33 6.22 8.94
C LEU A 310 6.49 6.63 10.16
N HIS A 311 5.18 6.41 10.07
CA HIS A 311 4.27 6.67 11.19
C HIS A 311 4.71 5.88 12.44
N GLY A 312 4.64 6.51 13.62
CA GLY A 312 5.16 5.95 14.87
C GLY A 312 6.65 6.22 15.16
N LEU A 313 7.42 6.80 14.22
CA LEU A 313 8.77 7.31 14.50
C LEU A 313 8.77 8.84 14.63
N GLU A 314 9.38 9.36 15.70
CA GLU A 314 9.58 10.80 15.90
C GLU A 314 10.62 11.36 14.92
N LEU A 315 10.17 11.76 13.74
CA LEU A 315 11.03 12.38 12.73
C LEU A 315 11.17 13.91 12.91
N PRO A 316 12.35 14.49 12.63
CA PRO A 316 12.59 15.93 12.64
C PRO A 316 11.78 16.69 11.56
N GLY A 317 11.91 18.01 11.52
CA GLY A 317 11.30 18.84 10.48
C GLY A 317 12.11 18.87 9.18
N GLY A 318 11.44 19.10 8.05
CA GLY A 318 12.12 19.33 6.76
C GLY A 318 12.86 18.12 6.19
N SER A 319 13.81 18.37 5.29
CA SER A 319 14.49 17.37 4.44
C SER A 319 15.16 16.21 5.21
N GLU A 320 15.50 16.41 6.48
CA GLU A 320 16.07 15.37 7.34
C GLU A 320 15.09 14.19 7.56
N ALA A 321 13.79 14.45 7.67
CA ALA A 321 12.77 13.40 7.72
C ALA A 321 12.76 12.53 6.46
N THR A 322 12.90 13.14 5.28
CA THR A 322 13.02 12.41 4.01
C THR A 322 14.34 11.62 3.93
N GLN A 323 15.45 12.16 4.45
CA GLN A 323 16.72 11.43 4.51
C GLN A 323 16.62 10.18 5.40
N ILE A 324 16.10 10.33 6.62
CA ILE A 324 15.91 9.21 7.56
C ILE A 324 14.98 8.14 6.97
N ALA A 325 13.89 8.54 6.30
CA ALA A 325 13.01 7.59 5.61
C ALA A 325 13.73 6.78 4.53
N LEU A 326 14.61 7.40 3.73
CA LEU A 326 15.41 6.72 2.72
C LEU A 326 16.43 5.74 3.34
N ASP A 327 17.08 6.14 4.44
CA ASP A 327 18.07 5.30 5.13
C ASP A 327 17.41 4.10 5.84
N VAL A 328 16.22 4.28 6.44
CA VAL A 328 15.41 3.19 7.02
C VAL A 328 14.95 2.22 5.93
N ILE A 329 14.39 2.71 4.81
CA ILE A 329 13.99 1.86 3.68
C ILE A 329 15.21 1.07 3.14
N GLY A 330 16.37 1.74 3.02
CA GLY A 330 17.63 1.13 2.61
C GLY A 330 18.09 0.01 3.55
N ALA A 331 18.07 0.25 4.87
CA ALA A 331 18.45 -0.73 5.88
C ALA A 331 17.50 -1.94 5.91
N LEU A 332 16.18 -1.70 5.90
CA LEU A 332 15.16 -2.77 5.88
C LEU A 332 15.27 -3.64 4.61
N THR A 333 15.62 -3.05 3.47
CA THR A 333 15.81 -3.82 2.22
C THR A 333 17.07 -4.69 2.25
N GLN A 334 18.10 -4.29 3.01
CA GLN A 334 19.41 -4.97 3.01
C GLN A 334 19.58 -6.02 4.10
N GLN A 335 18.88 -5.93 5.23
CA GLN A 335 19.02 -6.87 6.35
C GLN A 335 18.27 -8.19 6.13
N ASP A 336 18.71 -9.25 6.82
CA ASP A 336 18.19 -10.62 6.76
C ASP A 336 17.85 -11.24 8.13
N GLU A 337 18.12 -10.54 9.23
CA GLU A 337 17.81 -10.96 10.61
C GLU A 337 16.32 -11.20 10.84
N VAL A 338 15.47 -10.32 10.30
CA VAL A 338 14.00 -10.38 10.42
C VAL A 338 13.34 -10.27 9.04
N PRO A 339 12.22 -10.96 8.79
CA PRO A 339 11.53 -10.86 7.50
C PRO A 339 10.81 -9.51 7.38
N VAL A 340 10.91 -8.88 6.20
CA VAL A 340 10.28 -7.59 5.91
C VAL A 340 9.10 -7.75 4.97
N LEU A 341 7.97 -7.15 5.31
CA LEU A 341 6.88 -6.91 4.37
C LEU A 341 6.93 -5.44 3.93
N VAL A 342 7.01 -5.19 2.62
CA VAL A 342 6.73 -3.86 2.06
C VAL A 342 5.40 -3.89 1.34
N ALA A 343 4.42 -3.16 1.87
CA ALA A 343 3.04 -3.13 1.41
C ALA A 343 2.65 -1.73 0.94
N ILE A 344 2.27 -1.55 -0.34
CA ILE A 344 1.92 -0.21 -0.89
C ILE A 344 0.62 -0.25 -1.69
N ASP A 345 -0.39 0.51 -1.27
CA ASP A 345 -1.66 0.67 -2.01
C ASP A 345 -1.64 1.91 -2.91
N ASN A 346 -2.51 1.94 -3.93
CA ASN A 346 -2.61 2.97 -4.96
C ASN A 346 -1.26 3.20 -5.69
N TYR A 347 -0.50 2.11 -5.89
CA TYR A 347 0.91 2.12 -6.32
C TYR A 347 1.14 2.78 -7.69
N GLU A 348 0.11 2.86 -8.55
CA GLU A 348 0.19 3.61 -9.81
C GLU A 348 0.47 5.11 -9.61
N ALA A 349 0.14 5.67 -8.44
CA ALA A 349 0.39 7.07 -8.10
C ALA A 349 1.88 7.44 -8.14
N LEU A 350 2.79 6.48 -7.93
CA LEU A 350 4.24 6.66 -8.05
C LEU A 350 4.74 6.80 -9.50
N TYR A 351 3.84 6.67 -10.49
CA TYR A 351 4.13 6.78 -11.92
C TYR A 351 3.21 7.77 -12.65
N LEU A 352 2.31 8.44 -11.91
CA LEU A 352 1.43 9.48 -12.41
C LEU A 352 2.03 10.88 -12.16
N PRO A 353 1.74 11.89 -12.99
CA PRO A 353 2.19 13.25 -12.73
C PRO A 353 1.71 13.73 -11.35
N SER A 354 2.63 14.26 -10.54
CA SER A 354 2.33 14.67 -9.17
C SER A 354 1.47 15.93 -9.12
N GLY A 355 0.87 16.22 -7.96
CA GLY A 355 0.25 17.52 -7.66
C GLY A 355 1.27 18.64 -7.40
N TYR A 356 2.56 18.30 -7.26
CA TYR A 356 3.63 19.26 -7.06
C TYR A 356 4.05 19.93 -8.38
N GLY A 357 4.57 21.15 -8.26
CA GLY A 357 5.07 21.87 -9.41
C GLY A 357 6.09 22.94 -9.05
N GLU A 358 7.18 22.95 -9.82
CA GLU A 358 8.24 23.95 -9.79
C GLU A 358 7.78 25.22 -10.50
N TRP A 359 7.95 26.38 -9.89
CA TRP A 359 7.65 27.67 -10.51
C TRP A 359 8.80 28.05 -11.46
N MET A 360 8.52 28.13 -12.76
CA MET A 360 9.54 28.44 -13.78
C MET A 360 9.52 29.93 -14.16
N HIS A 361 8.32 30.52 -14.22
CA HIS A 361 8.05 31.95 -14.39
C HIS A 361 6.56 32.22 -14.14
N GLN A 362 6.17 33.50 -14.11
CA GLN A 362 4.85 34.00 -13.71
C GLN A 362 3.63 33.26 -14.30
N HIS A 363 3.76 32.70 -15.51
CA HIS A 363 2.67 32.01 -16.21
C HIS A 363 2.95 30.52 -16.50
N TYR A 364 3.98 29.92 -15.89
CA TYR A 364 4.31 28.52 -16.12
C TYR A 364 4.88 27.82 -14.89
N ARG A 365 4.15 26.79 -14.45
CA ARG A 365 4.58 25.83 -13.44
C ARG A 365 4.89 24.50 -14.11
N ARG A 366 6.10 23.95 -13.90
CA ARG A 366 6.47 22.62 -14.40
C ARG A 366 5.97 21.59 -13.39
N VAL A 367 5.16 20.61 -13.83
CA VAL A 367 4.76 19.50 -12.96
C VAL A 367 5.99 18.65 -12.62
N VAL A 368 6.27 18.49 -11.32
CA VAL A 368 7.36 17.64 -10.84
C VAL A 368 6.93 16.18 -11.03
N GLN A 369 7.80 15.35 -11.58
CA GLN A 369 7.51 13.93 -11.80
C GLN A 369 7.84 13.13 -10.53
N PRO A 370 7.15 12.01 -10.23
CA PRO A 370 7.43 11.23 -9.02
C PRO A 370 8.87 10.75 -8.88
N HIS A 371 9.58 10.49 -9.98
CA HIS A 371 10.99 10.10 -9.97
C HIS A 371 11.95 11.25 -9.60
N GLU A 372 11.46 12.49 -9.52
CA GLU A 372 12.20 13.64 -9.01
C GLU A 372 11.96 13.83 -7.49
N LEU A 373 10.91 13.23 -6.93
CA LEU A 373 10.60 13.23 -5.50
C LEU A 373 11.36 12.06 -4.85
N ARG A 374 12.30 12.33 -3.95
CA ARG A 374 13.26 11.32 -3.46
C ARG A 374 12.59 10.10 -2.81
N LEU A 375 11.61 10.34 -1.93
CA LEU A 375 10.87 9.28 -1.25
C LEU A 375 9.98 8.47 -2.20
N ALA A 376 9.22 9.13 -3.07
CA ALA A 376 8.34 8.46 -4.03
C ALA A 376 9.13 7.65 -5.07
N ALA A 377 10.34 8.10 -5.43
CA ALA A 377 11.27 7.37 -6.29
C ALA A 377 11.82 6.11 -5.60
N ALA A 378 12.27 6.21 -4.34
CA ALA A 378 12.78 5.05 -3.59
C ALA A 378 11.70 4.00 -3.30
N LEU A 379 10.45 4.42 -3.11
CA LEU A 379 9.31 3.53 -2.92
C LEU A 379 8.75 2.92 -4.23
N GLN A 380 9.44 3.09 -5.37
CA GLN A 380 9.18 2.32 -6.61
C GLN A 380 9.67 0.86 -6.50
N VAL A 381 9.36 0.19 -5.39
CA VAL A 381 9.93 -1.10 -4.97
C VAL A 381 9.74 -2.25 -5.98
N LEU A 382 8.69 -2.24 -6.80
CA LEU A 382 8.54 -3.23 -7.88
C LEU A 382 9.57 -3.07 -9.01
N ALA A 383 10.23 -1.93 -9.14
CA ALA A 383 11.32 -1.72 -10.10
C ALA A 383 12.69 -2.15 -9.55
N HIS A 384 12.77 -2.46 -8.25
CA HIS A 384 13.99 -2.84 -7.54
C HIS A 384 13.99 -4.33 -7.17
N GLN A 385 15.09 -4.82 -6.61
CA GLN A 385 15.13 -6.16 -6.01
C GLN A 385 14.27 -6.18 -4.73
N PRO A 386 13.67 -7.33 -4.36
CA PRO A 386 13.01 -7.48 -3.06
C PRO A 386 14.02 -7.37 -1.90
N PRO A 387 13.55 -7.11 -0.66
CA PRO A 387 14.37 -7.22 0.55
C PRO A 387 15.11 -8.57 0.64
N VAL A 388 16.28 -8.62 1.28
CA VAL A 388 17.10 -9.86 1.34
C VAL A 388 16.30 -11.03 1.94
N ARG A 389 15.56 -10.79 3.03
CA ARG A 389 14.55 -11.70 3.60
C ARG A 389 13.18 -11.02 3.68
N GLY A 390 12.11 -11.67 3.23
CA GLY A 390 10.76 -11.10 3.18
C GLY A 390 10.16 -10.90 1.78
N PHE A 391 9.12 -10.06 1.68
CA PHE A 391 8.14 -10.02 0.60
C PHE A 391 7.70 -8.59 0.25
N VAL A 392 7.34 -8.34 -1.01
CA VAL A 392 6.79 -7.05 -1.46
C VAL A 392 5.41 -7.26 -2.07
N ALA A 393 4.41 -6.53 -1.60
CA ALA A 393 3.07 -6.51 -2.16
C ALA A 393 2.64 -5.08 -2.49
N CYS A 394 2.22 -4.83 -3.73
CA CYS A 394 1.71 -3.51 -4.13
C CYS A 394 0.37 -3.67 -4.85
N ALA A 395 -0.57 -2.76 -4.66
CA ALA A 395 -1.91 -2.83 -5.27
C ALA A 395 -2.18 -1.65 -6.21
N ASP A 396 -2.93 -1.87 -7.30
CA ASP A 396 -3.52 -0.77 -8.06
C ASP A 396 -4.81 -0.26 -7.42
N GLY A 397 -4.89 1.05 -7.16
CA GLY A 397 -6.09 1.69 -6.63
C GLY A 397 -7.22 1.73 -7.67
N ASN A 398 -6.84 1.84 -8.96
CA ASN A 398 -7.71 1.93 -10.13
C ASN A 398 -8.70 3.13 -10.07
N THR A 399 -8.41 4.12 -9.21
CA THR A 399 -9.22 5.33 -8.97
C THR A 399 -9.12 6.34 -10.10
N CYS A 400 -8.04 6.28 -10.89
CA CYS A 400 -7.73 7.20 -11.98
C CYS A 400 -8.52 6.87 -13.25
N LYS A 401 -9.79 7.33 -13.30
CA LYS A 401 -10.85 7.13 -14.32
C LYS A 401 -10.46 7.02 -15.81
N HIS A 402 -9.27 7.46 -16.23
CA HIS A 402 -8.87 7.59 -17.64
C HIS A 402 -7.46 7.08 -17.97
N ARG A 403 -6.82 6.25 -17.13
CA ARG A 403 -5.39 5.87 -17.30
C ARG A 403 -5.08 4.38 -17.20
N THR A 404 -5.76 3.56 -18.01
CA THR A 404 -5.45 2.13 -18.20
C THR A 404 -4.06 1.84 -18.81
N SER A 405 -3.34 2.87 -19.27
CA SER A 405 -2.07 2.76 -20.03
C SER A 405 -0.79 2.99 -19.23
N VAL A 406 -0.85 3.16 -17.90
CA VAL A 406 0.35 3.37 -17.07
C VAL A 406 1.19 2.09 -17.02
N LYS A 407 2.27 2.04 -17.81
CA LYS A 407 3.22 0.92 -17.80
C LYS A 407 4.16 1.03 -16.58
N ILE A 408 3.72 0.46 -15.47
CA ILE A 408 4.53 0.30 -14.26
C ILE A 408 5.76 -0.58 -14.57
N PRO A 409 7.01 -0.07 -14.40
CA PRO A 409 8.23 -0.87 -14.47
C PRO A 409 8.22 -1.97 -13.41
N ARG A 410 8.72 -3.15 -13.77
CA ARG A 410 8.67 -4.34 -12.93
C ARG A 410 9.95 -5.15 -13.07
N HIS A 411 10.50 -5.55 -11.93
CA HIS A 411 11.61 -6.48 -11.82
C HIS A 411 11.17 -7.88 -12.28
N ARG A 412 12.11 -8.66 -12.80
CA ARG A 412 11.87 -9.96 -13.46
C ARG A 412 11.16 -10.98 -12.56
N ASP A 413 11.38 -10.88 -11.26
CA ASP A 413 10.87 -11.81 -10.24
C ASP A 413 9.50 -11.38 -9.67
N SER A 414 8.96 -10.26 -10.14
CA SER A 414 7.63 -9.77 -9.78
C SER A 414 6.52 -10.35 -10.65
N ARG A 415 5.45 -10.87 -10.01
CA ARG A 415 4.26 -11.37 -10.71
C ARG A 415 3.09 -10.39 -10.58
N ILE A 416 2.25 -10.34 -11.62
CA ILE A 416 0.89 -9.80 -11.47
C ILE A 416 0.09 -10.88 -10.74
N PHE A 417 -0.64 -10.47 -9.72
CA PHE A 417 -1.63 -11.29 -9.02
C PHE A 417 -2.99 -10.67 -9.31
N GLU A 418 -3.88 -11.39 -10.01
CA GLU A 418 -5.21 -10.87 -10.29
C GLU A 418 -6.17 -11.18 -9.15
N VAL A 419 -6.83 -10.14 -8.66
CA VAL A 419 -7.80 -10.17 -7.57
C VAL A 419 -9.18 -9.98 -8.17
N SER A 420 -9.95 -11.06 -8.23
CA SER A 420 -11.34 -11.06 -8.68
C SER A 420 -12.26 -10.28 -7.72
N ARG A 421 -13.44 -9.89 -8.22
CA ARG A 421 -14.61 -9.61 -7.36
C ARG A 421 -14.98 -10.86 -6.55
N LEU A 422 -15.94 -10.76 -5.64
CA LEU A 422 -16.37 -11.93 -4.85
C LEU A 422 -16.92 -13.02 -5.78
N ASN A 423 -16.64 -14.29 -5.47
CA ASN A 423 -17.38 -15.42 -6.02
C ASN A 423 -18.74 -15.59 -5.29
N GLN A 424 -19.56 -16.58 -5.67
CA GLN A 424 -20.89 -16.78 -5.08
C GLN A 424 -20.83 -17.15 -3.58
N GLU A 425 -19.91 -18.03 -3.18
CA GLU A 425 -19.73 -18.45 -1.77
C GLU A 425 -19.24 -17.28 -0.90
N GLU A 426 -18.22 -16.55 -1.39
CA GLU A 426 -17.71 -15.32 -0.79
C GLU A 426 -18.79 -14.24 -0.67
N TRP A 427 -19.73 -14.19 -1.62
CA TRP A 427 -20.85 -13.25 -1.64
C TRP A 427 -21.93 -13.61 -0.63
N ASP A 428 -22.39 -14.86 -0.61
CA ASP A 428 -23.51 -15.27 0.25
C ASP A 428 -23.15 -15.17 1.74
N VAL A 429 -21.87 -15.37 2.10
CA VAL A 429 -21.34 -15.07 3.44
C VAL A 429 -21.41 -13.58 3.75
N MET A 430 -20.97 -12.71 2.83
CA MET A 430 -20.98 -11.25 3.06
C MET A 430 -22.39 -10.64 3.07
N ILE A 431 -23.33 -11.15 2.27
CA ILE A 431 -24.73 -10.69 2.32
C ILE A 431 -25.42 -11.16 3.61
N SER A 432 -25.07 -12.35 4.12
CA SER A 432 -25.54 -12.79 5.44
C SER A 432 -25.01 -11.85 6.53
N HIS A 433 -23.69 -11.60 6.56
CA HIS A 433 -23.07 -10.63 7.49
C HIS A 433 -23.74 -9.25 7.43
N TYR A 434 -24.03 -8.73 6.24
CA TYR A 434 -24.71 -7.45 6.08
C TYR A 434 -26.18 -7.46 6.51
N SER A 435 -26.85 -8.61 6.47
CA SER A 435 -28.19 -8.78 7.03
C SER A 435 -28.10 -8.75 8.56
N ASP A 436 -27.18 -9.53 9.13
CA ASP A 436 -26.96 -9.64 10.59
C ASP A 436 -26.56 -8.29 11.22
N GLN A 437 -25.68 -7.53 10.53
CA GLN A 437 -25.26 -6.19 10.95
C GLN A 437 -26.23 -5.07 10.52
N ASN A 438 -27.42 -5.40 9.99
CA ASN A 438 -28.47 -4.44 9.59
C ASN A 438 -27.99 -3.37 8.58
N VAL A 439 -27.04 -3.73 7.71
CA VAL A 439 -26.42 -2.88 6.66
C VAL A 439 -27.28 -2.85 5.39
N LEU A 440 -28.07 -3.90 5.18
CA LEU A 440 -29.06 -4.01 4.11
C LEU A 440 -30.47 -3.91 4.70
N ALA A 441 -31.42 -3.40 3.92
CA ALA A 441 -32.81 -3.35 4.32
C ALA A 441 -33.46 -4.74 4.23
N GLY A 442 -34.17 -5.14 5.28
CA GLY A 442 -35.04 -6.32 5.30
C GLY A 442 -34.33 -7.68 5.26
N GLU A 443 -35.12 -8.76 5.23
CA GLU A 443 -34.60 -10.11 5.04
C GLU A 443 -34.32 -10.37 3.54
N TRP A 444 -33.10 -10.78 3.21
CA TRP A 444 -32.70 -11.04 1.82
C TRP A 444 -32.88 -12.52 1.44
N HIS A 445 -33.86 -12.80 0.58
CA HIS A 445 -34.16 -14.11 0.01
C HIS A 445 -33.20 -14.49 -1.14
N ASP A 446 -32.99 -15.78 -1.39
CA ASP A 446 -32.02 -16.32 -2.36
C ASP A 446 -32.15 -15.75 -3.78
N GLY A 447 -33.38 -15.42 -4.21
CA GLY A 447 -33.65 -14.76 -5.48
C GLY A 447 -33.07 -13.34 -5.55
N GLN A 448 -33.22 -12.55 -4.49
CA GLN A 448 -32.64 -11.22 -4.36
C GLN A 448 -31.11 -11.30 -4.25
N ARG A 449 -30.58 -12.21 -3.43
CA ARG A 449 -29.13 -12.49 -3.31
C ARG A 449 -28.51 -12.80 -4.68
N SER A 450 -29.14 -13.70 -5.43
CA SER A 450 -28.74 -14.11 -6.79
C SER A 450 -28.84 -12.97 -7.81
N MET A 451 -29.92 -12.17 -7.76
CA MET A 451 -30.12 -11.06 -8.68
C MET A 451 -29.10 -9.94 -8.42
N ALA A 452 -28.88 -9.57 -7.17
CA ALA A 452 -27.91 -8.57 -6.76
C ALA A 452 -26.46 -8.99 -7.08
N TYR A 453 -26.11 -10.28 -6.92
CA TYR A 453 -24.82 -10.81 -7.37
C TYR A 453 -24.63 -10.62 -8.89
N ARG A 454 -25.66 -10.93 -9.70
CA ARG A 454 -25.62 -10.75 -11.16
C ARG A 454 -25.56 -9.27 -11.57
N MET A 455 -26.28 -8.39 -10.89
CA MET A 455 -26.29 -6.95 -11.17
C MET A 455 -24.98 -6.25 -10.81
N THR A 456 -24.38 -6.60 -9.67
CA THR A 456 -23.14 -5.99 -9.17
C THR A 456 -21.88 -6.76 -9.55
N GLY A 457 -22.01 -7.96 -10.12
CA GLY A 457 -20.91 -8.88 -10.40
C GLY A 457 -20.04 -9.19 -9.17
N GLY A 458 -20.64 -9.29 -7.98
CA GLY A 458 -19.91 -9.50 -6.72
C GLY A 458 -19.21 -8.25 -6.15
N ASN A 459 -19.80 -7.06 -6.32
CA ASN A 459 -19.28 -5.81 -5.75
C ASN A 459 -20.13 -5.31 -4.57
N LEU A 460 -19.63 -5.54 -3.35
CA LEU A 460 -20.21 -5.08 -2.08
C LEU A 460 -20.51 -3.57 -2.05
N ARG A 461 -19.64 -2.74 -2.63
CA ARG A 461 -19.81 -1.28 -2.65
C ARG A 461 -20.92 -0.82 -3.60
N GLU A 462 -21.22 -1.64 -4.61
CA GLU A 462 -22.41 -1.43 -5.46
C GLU A 462 -23.66 -1.95 -4.73
N VAL A 463 -23.60 -3.08 -3.99
CA VAL A 463 -24.77 -3.60 -3.25
C VAL A 463 -25.22 -2.66 -2.14
N ARG A 464 -24.31 -2.14 -1.30
CA ARG A 464 -24.63 -1.11 -0.27
C ARG A 464 -25.23 0.18 -0.85
N LYS A 465 -25.02 0.44 -2.15
CA LYS A 465 -25.58 1.61 -2.86
C LYS A 465 -26.94 1.30 -3.50
N PHE A 466 -27.18 0.06 -3.92
CA PHE A 466 -28.36 -0.34 -4.68
C PHE A 466 -29.40 -1.12 -3.86
N ASP A 467 -29.10 -1.46 -2.60
CA ASP A 467 -29.99 -2.06 -1.60
C ASP A 467 -31.47 -1.63 -1.76
N SER A 468 -31.80 -0.37 -1.49
CA SER A 468 -33.15 0.19 -1.63
C SER A 468 -33.79 0.04 -3.03
N ALA A 469 -33.00 -0.03 -4.10
CA ALA A 469 -33.49 -0.25 -5.47
C ALA A 469 -33.67 -1.74 -5.81
N ILE A 470 -32.99 -2.63 -5.10
CA ILE A 470 -33.15 -4.09 -5.18
C ILE A 470 -34.37 -4.50 -4.36
N PHE A 471 -34.51 -3.99 -3.14
CA PHE A 471 -35.64 -4.28 -2.25
C PHE A 471 -36.95 -3.64 -2.76
N GLY A 472 -36.90 -2.44 -3.32
CA GLY A 472 -38.06 -1.76 -3.91
C GLY A 472 -38.67 -2.47 -5.14
N TYR A 473 -38.05 -3.54 -5.65
CA TYR A 473 -38.51 -4.26 -6.84
C TYR A 473 -39.64 -5.27 -6.55
N GLU A 474 -39.88 -5.65 -5.29
CA GLU A 474 -40.95 -6.60 -4.93
C GLU A 474 -42.34 -6.13 -5.35
N GLY A 475 -42.60 -4.81 -5.24
CA GLY A 475 -43.85 -4.18 -5.64
C GLY A 475 -44.19 -4.27 -7.13
N LEU A 476 -43.26 -4.73 -7.98
CA LEU A 476 -43.52 -5.00 -9.40
C LEU A 476 -43.96 -6.45 -9.64
N HIS A 477 -43.31 -7.45 -9.03
CA HIS A 477 -43.68 -8.86 -9.25
C HIS A 477 -44.93 -9.30 -8.48
N SER A 478 -45.29 -8.63 -7.38
CA SER A 478 -46.58 -8.88 -6.71
C SER A 478 -47.82 -8.57 -7.58
N LEU A 479 -47.66 -7.85 -8.69
CA LEU A 479 -48.76 -7.56 -9.63
C LEU A 479 -49.02 -8.68 -10.65
N GLU A 480 -48.06 -9.57 -10.90
CA GLU A 480 -48.24 -10.69 -11.86
C GLU A 480 -49.00 -11.89 -11.26
N GLY A 481 -49.20 -11.91 -9.93
CA GLY A 481 -49.99 -12.95 -9.23
C GLY A 481 -51.49 -12.65 -9.10
N SER A 482 -51.95 -11.46 -9.52
CA SER A 482 -53.32 -10.98 -9.26
C SER A 482 -54.35 -11.43 -10.30
N GLN A 483 -54.70 -12.72 -10.26
CA GLN A 483 -55.93 -13.31 -10.84
C GLN A 483 -56.42 -12.72 -12.18
N ALA A 484 -55.80 -13.14 -13.29
CA ALA A 484 -56.42 -13.09 -14.61
C ALA A 484 -56.33 -14.48 -15.28
N ASP A 485 -57.43 -14.88 -15.91
CA ASP A 485 -57.55 -15.96 -16.92
C ASP A 485 -57.03 -17.36 -16.54
N SER A 486 -57.70 -17.99 -15.56
CA SER A 486 -57.74 -19.47 -15.44
C SER A 486 -58.62 -20.15 -16.50
N ASP A 487 -59.44 -19.38 -17.22
CA ASP A 487 -60.59 -19.89 -17.97
C ASP A 487 -60.30 -20.05 -19.48
N ALA A 488 -59.05 -19.86 -19.90
CA ALA A 488 -58.61 -19.88 -21.30
C ALA A 488 -57.94 -21.21 -21.73
N GLN A 489 -58.42 -22.37 -21.25
CA GLN A 489 -58.10 -23.67 -21.86
C GLN A 489 -58.91 -23.92 -23.15
N GLU A 490 -58.77 -23.04 -24.14
CA GLU A 490 -59.34 -23.27 -25.47
C GLU A 490 -58.35 -24.06 -26.36
N SER A 491 -58.88 -25.01 -27.14
CA SER A 491 -58.09 -26.07 -27.77
C SER A 491 -57.23 -25.61 -28.93
N TRP A 492 -55.89 -25.74 -28.79
CA TRP A 492 -54.94 -25.59 -29.89
C TRP A 492 -54.62 -26.95 -30.52
N GLU A 493 -55.49 -27.42 -31.42
CA GLU A 493 -55.18 -28.57 -32.29
C GLU A 493 -54.23 -28.12 -33.41
N PRO A 494 -53.07 -28.78 -33.62
CA PRO A 494 -52.16 -28.42 -34.70
C PRO A 494 -52.64 -28.98 -36.05
N GLU A 495 -53.13 -28.11 -36.94
CA GLU A 495 -53.45 -28.51 -38.32
C GLU A 495 -52.21 -29.08 -39.04
N ALA A 496 -52.36 -30.29 -39.57
CA ALA A 496 -51.27 -30.98 -40.26
C ALA A 496 -51.03 -30.38 -41.66
N VAL A 497 -49.94 -29.63 -41.82
CA VAL A 497 -49.54 -29.04 -43.10
C VAL A 497 -49.25 -30.14 -44.13
N SER A 498 -50.16 -30.29 -45.09
CA SER A 498 -50.02 -31.24 -46.21
C SER A 498 -48.96 -30.76 -47.20
N THR A 499 -47.91 -31.56 -47.40
CA THR A 499 -46.92 -31.33 -48.46
C THR A 499 -47.45 -31.86 -49.80
N GLY A 500 -47.99 -30.96 -50.63
CA GLY A 500 -48.31 -31.24 -52.03
C GLY A 500 -47.05 -31.46 -52.89
N SER A 501 -47.19 -32.27 -53.95
CA SER A 501 -46.12 -32.62 -54.92
C SER A 501 -46.09 -31.68 -56.12
#